data_AF-A0A8H7NEB7-F1
#
_entry.id   AF-A0A8H7NEB7-F1
#
_cell.length_a   1.000
_cell.length_b   1.000
_cell.length_c   1.000
_cell.angle_alpha   90.00
_cell.angle_beta   90.00
_cell.angle_gamma   90.00
#
_symmetry.space_group_name_H-M   'P 1'
#
loop_
_entity.id
_entity.type
_entity.pdbx_description
1 polymer ?
#
loop_
_entity_poly.entity_id
_entity_poly.type
_entity_poly.pdbx_seq_one_letter_code
_entity_poly.pdbx_strand_id
1 'polypeptide(L)'
;MLAPEVDEFEKAGLQKTWSQSLKTPVPMVAASPVRFECEYVQTIQIPGNPPFGTVDLVIGRVVGVHIDESVLTDGKVDVAKTNPISRLGYYEYGVIGAKHSKW
;
A
#
# COMPACT_ATOMS: atom_id res chain seq x y z
N MET A 1 -19.83 1.67 5.59
CA MET A 1 -18.77 2.69 5.48
C MET A 1 -18.61 3.30 6.86
N LEU A 2 -17.38 3.55 7.31
CA LEU A 2 -17.15 4.21 8.60
C LEU A 2 -17.44 5.72 8.47
N ALA A 3 -17.69 6.39 9.61
CA ALA A 3 -17.86 7.84 9.60
C ALA A 3 -16.51 8.53 9.37
N PRO A 4 -16.47 9.73 8.75
CA PRO A 4 -15.23 10.42 8.36
C PRO A 4 -14.22 10.64 9.50
N GLU A 5 -14.71 10.72 10.74
CA GLU A 5 -13.94 10.93 11.95
C GLU A 5 -13.39 9.64 12.59
N VAL A 6 -13.78 8.47 12.08
CA VAL A 6 -13.37 7.18 12.64
C VAL A 6 -12.02 6.77 12.06
N ASP A 7 -11.06 6.54 12.95
CA ASP A 7 -9.73 6.06 12.58
C ASP A 7 -9.75 4.56 12.22
N GLU A 8 -9.49 4.24 10.95
CA GLU A 8 -9.45 2.85 10.50
C GLU A 8 -8.31 2.03 11.13
N PHE A 9 -7.20 2.65 11.55
CA PHE A 9 -6.14 1.92 12.24
C PHE A 9 -6.64 1.38 13.58
N GLU A 10 -7.32 2.21 14.37
CA GLU A 10 -7.89 1.81 15.64
C GLU A 10 -8.97 0.74 15.45
N LYS A 11 -9.86 0.94 14.47
CA LYS A 11 -10.94 -0.01 14.18
C LYS A 11 -10.42 -1.38 13.73
N ALA A 12 -9.32 -1.40 12.99
CA ALA A 12 -8.67 -2.62 12.50
C ALA A 12 -7.67 -3.23 13.51
N GLY A 13 -7.40 -2.56 14.63
CA GLY A 13 -6.40 -3.01 15.62
C GLY A 13 -4.95 -2.95 15.09
N LEU A 14 -4.67 -2.02 14.18
CA LEU A 14 -3.36 -1.85 13.55
C LEU A 14 -2.54 -0.78 14.25
N GLN A 15 -1.26 -1.05 14.48
CA GLN A 15 -0.32 -0.06 14.99
C GLN A 15 0.17 0.87 13.87
N LYS A 16 0.27 2.16 14.21
CA LYS A 16 0.86 3.18 13.35
C LYS A 16 2.38 3.24 13.53
N THR A 17 3.07 3.42 12.43
CA THR A 17 4.43 3.98 12.38
C THR A 17 4.39 5.25 11.53
N TRP A 18 5.39 6.12 11.61
CA TRP A 18 5.31 7.46 11.01
C TRP A 18 6.38 7.67 9.94
N SER A 19 6.02 8.44 8.92
CA SER A 19 6.93 8.86 7.85
C SER A 19 8.13 9.65 8.38
N GLN A 20 9.31 9.45 7.79
CA GLN A 20 10.56 10.11 8.17
C GLN A 20 11.07 11.11 7.12
N SER A 21 10.67 10.95 5.85
CA SER A 21 11.13 11.77 4.72
C SER A 21 10.14 12.88 4.34
N LEU A 22 8.87 12.77 4.74
CA LEU A 22 7.84 13.78 4.46
C LEU A 22 7.86 14.95 5.45
N LYS A 23 7.48 16.14 4.97
CA LYS A 23 7.37 17.35 5.80
C LYS A 23 6.28 17.25 6.87
N THR A 24 5.16 16.63 6.51
CA THR A 24 4.04 16.38 7.41
C THR A 24 4.06 14.91 7.81
N PRO A 25 3.94 14.56 9.10
CA PRO A 25 3.92 13.17 9.53
C PRO A 25 2.66 12.48 8.98
N VAL A 26 2.87 11.42 8.20
CA VAL A 26 1.82 10.56 7.66
C VAL A 26 1.90 9.19 8.34
N PRO A 27 0.78 8.65 8.87
CA PRO A 27 0.78 7.34 9.50
C PRO A 27 0.85 6.23 8.44
N MET A 28 1.64 5.21 8.73
CA MET A 28 1.80 3.99 7.94
C MET A 28 1.52 2.76 8.81
N VAL A 29 1.16 1.63 8.20
CA VAL A 29 0.90 0.38 8.92
C VAL A 29 2.21 -0.23 9.38
N ALA A 30 2.47 -0.26 10.69
CA ALA A 30 3.74 -0.74 11.26
C ALA A 30 4.06 -2.18 10.86
N ALA A 31 3.03 -3.03 10.74
CA ALA A 31 3.17 -4.44 10.38
C ALA A 31 3.42 -4.69 8.88
N SER A 32 3.32 -3.69 8.00
CA SER A 32 3.59 -3.89 6.56
C SER A 32 5.09 -4.04 6.31
N PRO A 33 5.59 -5.12 5.68
CA PRO A 33 7.03 -5.34 5.49
C PRO A 33 7.67 -4.37 4.50
N VAL A 34 6.87 -3.75 3.63
CA VAL A 34 7.31 -2.71 2.70
C VAL A 34 6.34 -1.53 2.80
N ARG A 35 6.88 -0.31 2.90
CA ARG A 35 6.09 0.93 2.94
C ARG A 35 6.77 2.00 2.09
N PHE A 36 5.97 2.73 1.31
CA PHE A 36 6.45 3.83 0.49
C PHE A 36 5.96 5.15 1.05
N GLU A 37 6.88 6.09 1.21
CA GLU A 37 6.55 7.50 1.44
C GLU A 37 6.47 8.20 0.10
N CYS A 38 5.36 8.88 -0.17
CA CYS A 38 5.11 9.53 -1.44
C CYS A 38 4.74 11.01 -1.24
N GLU A 39 5.32 11.88 -2.06
CA GLU A 39 4.82 13.24 -2.24
C GLU A 39 3.80 13.29 -3.39
N TYR A 40 2.72 14.03 -3.19
CA TYR A 40 1.70 14.23 -4.22
C TYR A 40 2.30 14.92 -5.46
N VAL A 41 1.99 14.38 -6.64
CA VAL A 41 2.36 14.99 -7.93
C VAL A 41 1.13 15.56 -8.61
N GLN A 42 0.12 14.72 -8.87
CA GLN A 42 -1.13 15.14 -9.52
C GLN A 42 -2.23 14.10 -9.32
N THR A 43 -3.48 14.54 -9.49
CA THR A 43 -4.66 13.68 -9.66
C THR A 43 -5.23 13.91 -11.04
N ILE A 44 -5.43 12.82 -11.79
CA ILE A 44 -6.15 12.84 -13.07
C ILE A 44 -7.54 12.26 -12.80
N GLN A 45 -8.56 13.10 -12.92
CA GLN A 45 -9.95 12.67 -12.76
C GLN A 45 -10.46 12.06 -14.07
N ILE A 46 -10.80 10.78 -14.03
CA ILE A 46 -11.35 10.04 -15.16
C ILE A 46 -12.88 10.04 -15.02
N PRO A 47 -13.63 10.55 -16.01
CA PRO A 47 -15.09 10.57 -15.93
C PRO A 47 -15.62 9.13 -15.95
N GLY A 48 -16.56 8.84 -15.05
CA GLY A 48 -17.31 7.59 -15.04
C GLY A 48 -18.62 7.69 -15.83
N ASN A 49 -19.24 6.54 -16.07
CA ASN A 49 -20.58 6.48 -16.63
C ASN A 49 -21.62 6.42 -15.50
N PRO A 50 -22.69 7.23 -15.55
CA PRO A 50 -23.80 7.12 -14.59
C PRO A 50 -24.33 5.68 -14.49
N PRO A 51 -24.66 5.19 -13.28
CA PRO A 51 -24.70 5.89 -12.00
C PRO A 51 -23.35 5.98 -11.28
N PHE A 52 -22.27 5.48 -11.87
CA PHE A 52 -20.96 5.44 -11.26
C PHE A 52 -20.29 6.82 -11.36
N GLY A 53 -19.67 7.26 -10.25
CA GLY A 53 -18.94 8.52 -10.17
C GLY A 53 -17.62 8.50 -10.94
N THR A 54 -16.77 9.49 -10.71
CA THR A 54 -15.45 9.55 -11.33
C THR A 54 -14.45 8.61 -10.68
N VAL A 55 -13.39 8.26 -11.40
CA VAL A 55 -12.21 7.55 -10.88
C VAL A 55 -11.05 8.53 -10.79
N ASP A 56 -10.47 8.66 -9.61
CA ASP A 56 -9.31 9.53 -9.41
C ASP A 56 -8.02 8.72 -9.50
N LEU A 57 -7.23 8.97 -10.56
CA LEU A 57 -5.87 8.45 -10.68
C LEU A 57 -4.91 9.38 -9.94
N VAL A 58 -4.53 9.01 -8.73
CA VAL A 58 -3.58 9.76 -7.90
C VAL A 58 -2.16 9.30 -8.19
N ILE A 59 -1.29 10.22 -8.60
CA ILE A 59 0.12 9.98 -8.90
C ILE A 59 0.97 10.58 -7.78
N GLY A 60 1.80 9.74 -7.15
CA GLY A 60 2.75 10.11 -6.11
C GLY A 60 4.19 9.81 -6.51
N ARG A 61 5.12 10.68 -6.12
CA ARG A 61 6.56 10.48 -6.25
C ARG A 61 7.08 9.82 -4.98
N VAL A 62 7.70 8.65 -5.11
CA VAL A 62 8.36 7.97 -3.99
C VAL A 62 9.55 8.80 -3.53
N VAL A 63 9.58 9.16 -2.25
CA VAL A 63 10.67 9.91 -1.59
C VAL A 63 11.33 9.12 -0.47
N GLY A 64 10.72 8.03 -0.02
CA GLY A 64 11.27 7.13 0.99
C GLY A 64 10.73 5.72 0.83
N VAL A 65 11.56 4.72 1.15
CA VAL A 65 11.18 3.31 1.15
C VAL A 65 11.62 2.69 2.46
N HIS A 66 10.69 2.06 3.17
CA HIS A 66 10.97 1.28 4.37
C HIS A 66 10.79 -0.18 4.04
N ILE A 67 11.82 -0.98 4.27
CA ILE A 67 11.82 -2.42 4.02
C ILE A 67 12.25 -3.11 5.30
N ASP A 68 11.44 -4.05 5.76
CA ASP A 68 11.80 -4.92 6.88
C ASP A 68 12.94 -5.86 6.46
N GLU A 69 14.01 -5.94 7.24
CA GLU A 69 15.16 -6.77 6.91
C GLU A 69 14.81 -8.26 6.81
N SER A 70 13.77 -8.71 7.51
CA SER A 70 13.32 -10.11 7.48
C SER A 70 12.85 -10.57 6.10
N VAL A 71 12.41 -9.64 5.25
CA VAL A 71 11.98 -9.92 3.87
C VAL A 71 13.08 -9.70 2.83
N LEU A 72 14.31 -9.44 3.27
CA LEU A 72 15.46 -9.36 2.38
C LEU A 72 16.15 -10.73 2.20
N THR A 73 16.71 -10.94 1.02
CA THR A 73 17.67 -12.00 0.70
C THR A 73 18.76 -11.36 -0.15
N ASP A 74 20.02 -11.42 0.30
CA ASP A 74 21.18 -10.81 -0.36
C ASP A 74 20.99 -9.32 -0.72
N GLY A 75 20.42 -8.56 0.24
CA GLY A 75 20.17 -7.13 0.07
C GLY A 75 19.05 -6.78 -0.92
N LYS A 76 18.31 -7.78 -1.43
CA LYS A 76 17.16 -7.58 -2.34
C LYS A 76 15.87 -8.04 -1.69
N VAL A 77 14.76 -7.42 -2.07
CA VAL A 77 13.44 -7.83 -1.60
C VAL A 77 13.12 -9.23 -2.10
N ASP A 78 12.96 -10.14 -1.16
CA ASP A 78 12.42 -11.46 -1.44
C ASP A 78 10.90 -11.41 -1.35
N VAL A 79 10.26 -11.12 -2.49
CA VAL A 79 8.79 -11.03 -2.61
C VAL A 79 8.05 -12.24 -2.03
N ALA A 80 8.64 -13.44 -2.04
CA ALA A 80 7.99 -14.60 -1.44
C ALA A 80 7.88 -14.48 0.09
N LYS A 81 8.84 -13.79 0.74
CA LYS A 81 8.82 -13.51 2.17
C LYS A 81 7.84 -12.39 2.55
N THR A 82 7.41 -11.55 1.60
CA THR A 82 6.46 -10.46 1.88
C THR A 82 5.00 -10.91 1.91
N ASN A 83 4.69 -12.15 1.47
CA ASN A 83 3.33 -12.68 1.35
C ASN A 83 2.33 -11.67 0.75
N PRO A 84 2.61 -11.07 -0.42
CA PRO A 84 1.80 -9.99 -0.94
C PRO A 84 0.43 -10.54 -1.37
N ILE A 85 -0.61 -9.81 -1.00
CA ILE A 85 -2.00 -10.17 -1.28
C ILE A 85 -2.43 -9.47 -2.57
N SER A 86 -3.01 -10.22 -3.50
CA SER A 86 -3.70 -9.68 -4.68
C SER A 86 -5.22 -9.75 -4.48
N ARG A 87 -5.92 -8.70 -4.92
CA ARG A 87 -7.38 -8.71 -5.00
C ARG A 87 -7.81 -9.39 -6.29
N LEU A 88 -8.73 -10.34 -6.20
CA LEU A 88 -9.32 -11.04 -7.34
C LEU A 88 -10.79 -10.58 -7.54
N GLY A 89 -11.66 -11.45 -8.03
CA GLY A 89 -13.09 -11.18 -8.15
C GLY A 89 -13.79 -11.14 -6.79
N TYR A 90 -14.78 -10.26 -6.63
CA TYR A 90 -15.65 -10.23 -5.45
C TYR A 90 -14.85 -10.17 -4.12
N TYR A 91 -14.99 -11.19 -3.27
CA TYR A 91 -14.30 -11.35 -1.98
C TYR A 91 -13.14 -12.35 -2.04
N GLU A 92 -12.65 -12.66 -3.23
CA GLU A 92 -11.54 -13.58 -3.44
C GLU A 92 -10.21 -12.84 -3.41
N TYR A 93 -9.21 -13.48 -2.81
CA TYR A 93 -7.85 -12.95 -2.65
C TYR A 93 -6.84 -14.04 -2.98
N GLY A 94 -5.74 -13.65 -3.61
CA GLY A 94 -4.58 -14.51 -3.83
C GLY A 94 -3.41 -14.09 -2.95
N VAL A 95 -2.57 -15.04 -2.57
CA VAL A 95 -1.25 -14.77 -1.99
C VAL A 95 -0.22 -15.22 -3.00
N ILE A 96 0.76 -14.37 -3.31
CA ILE A 96 1.85 -14.78 -4.19
C ILE A 96 2.69 -15.84 -3.48
N GLY A 97 2.63 -17.07 -3.99
CA GLY A 97 3.37 -18.22 -3.49
C GLY A 97 4.79 -18.29 -4.05
N ALA A 98 5.27 -19.52 -4.30
CA ALA A 98 6.63 -19.75 -4.76
C ALA A 98 6.95 -19.01 -6.07
N LYS A 99 8.13 -18.38 -6.12
CA LYS A 99 8.65 -17.79 -7.35
C LYS A 99 8.96 -18.90 -8.36
N HIS A 100 8.45 -18.75 -9.57
CA HIS A 100 8.79 -19.58 -10.71
C HIS A 100 9.45 -18.71 -11.77
N SER A 101 10.78 -18.67 -11.79
CA SER A 101 11.53 -18.02 -12.88
C SER A 101 11.67 -19.01 -14.03
N LYS A 102 10.82 -18.85 -15.06
CA LYS A 102 11.02 -19.49 -16.37
C LYS A 102 11.64 -18.53 -17.40
N TRP A 103 12.13 -17.38 -16.94
CA TRP A 103 12.83 -16.37 -17.73
C TRP A 103 13.91 -15.75 -16.86
#